data_AF-A0A1X0QPF6-F1
#
_entry.id   AF-A0A1X0QPF6-F1
#
_cell.length_a   1.000
_cell.length_b   1.000
_cell.length_c   1.000
_cell.angle_alpha   90.00
_cell.angle_beta   90.00
_cell.angle_gamma   90.00
#
_symmetry.space_group_name_H-M   'P 1'
#
loop_
_entity.id
_entity.type
_entity.pdbx_description
1 polymer ?
#
loop_
_entity_poly.entity_id
_entity_poly.type
_entity_poly.pdbx_seq_one_letter_code
_entity_poly.pdbx_strand_id
1 'polypeptide(L)'
;MLINWFDTLLQYDFKVVHLPGIDNILPDTLSPHLLNKAVSKLPSEDSGEYMTPPKEERKLILLREHLKGHFGSDAIYHALKRK
;
A
#
# COMPACT_ATOMS: atom_id res chain seq x y z
N MET A 1 7.95 -19.65 -15.08
CA MET A 1 8.47 -19.49 -16.47
C MET A 1 7.30 -19.32 -17.41
N LEU A 2 7.36 -18.35 -18.33
CA LEU A 2 6.29 -18.00 -19.31
C LEU A 2 5.80 -19.19 -20.15
N ILE A 3 6.60 -20.25 -20.24
CA ILE A 3 6.30 -21.51 -20.94
C ILE A 3 4.98 -22.14 -20.49
N ASN A 4 4.63 -22.06 -19.20
CA ASN A 4 3.40 -22.68 -18.68
C ASN A 4 2.11 -21.94 -19.10
N TRP A 5 2.23 -20.77 -19.75
CA TRP A 5 1.12 -19.95 -20.24
C TRP A 5 1.00 -19.99 -21.77
N PHE A 6 1.83 -20.79 -22.44
CA PHE A 6 1.87 -20.79 -23.90
C PHE A 6 0.54 -21.27 -24.52
N ASP A 7 -0.06 -22.31 -23.95
CA ASP A 7 -1.36 -22.85 -24.42
C ASP A 7 -2.51 -21.85 -24.28
N THR A 8 -2.45 -20.95 -23.30
CA THR A 8 -3.48 -19.92 -23.12
C THR A 8 -3.23 -18.71 -24.00
N LEU A 9 -1.97 -18.32 -24.21
CA LEU A 9 -1.62 -17.21 -25.10
C LEU A 9 -2.01 -17.51 -26.54
N LEU A 10 -1.81 -18.74 -27.01
CA LEU A 10 -2.16 -19.15 -28.38
C LEU A 10 -3.66 -19.11 -28.70
N GLN A 11 -4.53 -19.03 -27.68
CA GLN A 11 -5.98 -18.92 -27.88
C GLN A 11 -6.40 -17.50 -28.28
N TYR A 12 -5.52 -16.51 -28.13
CA TYR A 12 -5.82 -15.12 -28.43
C TYR A 12 -5.08 -14.66 -29.71
N ASP A 13 -5.78 -13.94 -30.56
CA ASP A 13 -5.16 -13.18 -31.64
C ASP A 13 -4.64 -11.85 -31.10
N PHE A 14 -3.33 -11.75 -30.86
CA PHE A 14 -2.71 -10.52 -30.40
C PHE A 14 -1.53 -10.12 -31.27
N LYS A 15 -1.32 -8.81 -31.36
CA LYS A 15 -0.16 -8.21 -32.02
C LYS A 15 0.79 -7.66 -30.97
N VAL A 16 2.02 -8.16 -30.97
CA VAL A 16 3.07 -7.63 -30.08
C VAL A 16 3.56 -6.30 -30.65
N VAL A 17 3.39 -5.23 -29.87
CA VAL A 17 3.88 -3.88 -30.19
C VAL A 17 4.74 -3.40 -29.02
N HIS A 18 5.90 -2.82 -29.33
CA HIS A 18 6.73 -2.17 -28.33
C HIS A 18 6.15 -0.80 -27.98
N LEU A 19 5.82 -0.60 -26.69
CA LEU A 19 5.35 0.68 -26.16
C LEU A 19 6.49 1.38 -25.42
N PRO A 20 6.86 2.62 -25.80
CA PRO A 20 7.83 3.40 -25.03
C PRO A 20 7.23 3.77 -23.67
N GLY A 21 8.07 3.90 -22.64
CA GLY A 21 7.61 4.11 -21.26
C GLY A 21 6.73 5.35 -21.05
N ILE A 22 6.86 6.38 -21.89
CA ILE A 22 6.04 7.60 -21.85
C ILE A 22 4.56 7.30 -22.15
N ASP A 23 4.27 6.26 -22.93
CA ASP A 23 2.90 5.89 -23.33
C ASP A 23 2.26 4.87 -22.35
N ASN A 24 3.01 4.38 -21.36
CA ASN A 24 2.54 3.41 -20.35
C ASN A 24 1.78 4.04 -19.17
N ILE A 25 1.19 5.22 -19.37
CA ILE A 25 0.51 6.00 -18.32
C ILE A 25 -0.66 5.22 -17.70
N LEU A 26 -1.45 4.52 -18.53
CA LEU A 26 -2.61 3.76 -18.09
C LEU A 26 -2.26 2.59 -17.16
N PRO A 27 -1.39 1.63 -17.58
CA PRO A 27 -0.99 0.55 -16.69
C PRO A 27 -0.24 1.05 -15.45
N ASP A 28 0.57 2.10 -15.56
CA ASP A 28 1.31 2.67 -14.43
C ASP A 28 0.39 3.36 -13.40
N THR A 29 -0.71 3.96 -13.84
CA THR A 29 -1.70 4.59 -12.95
C THR A 29 -2.63 3.55 -12.33
N LEU A 30 -3.01 2.52 -13.10
CA LEU A 30 -3.94 1.48 -12.65
C LEU A 30 -3.27 0.42 -11.79
N SER A 31 -1.98 0.11 -12.00
CA SER A 31 -1.27 -0.89 -11.22
C SER A 31 -1.30 -0.60 -9.71
N PRO A 32 -0.97 0.61 -9.23
CA PRO A 32 -1.15 0.97 -7.82
C PRO A 32 -2.61 0.92 -7.37
N HIS A 33 -3.55 1.40 -8.20
CA HIS A 33 -4.96 1.46 -7.81
C HIS A 33 -5.59 0.06 -7.67
N LEU A 34 -5.28 -0.86 -8.57
CA LEU A 34 -5.76 -2.25 -8.53
C LEU A 34 -5.05 -3.07 -7.44
N LEU A 35 -3.76 -2.83 -7.21
CA LEU A 35 -3.04 -3.44 -6.09
C LEU A 35 -3.62 -2.96 -4.75
N ASN A 36 -3.93 -1.67 -4.63
CA ASN A 36 -4.56 -1.09 -3.44
C ASN A 36 -6.00 -1.58 -3.24
N LYS A 37 -6.74 -1.89 -4.32
CA LYS A 37 -8.08 -2.51 -4.26
C LYS A 37 -8.04 -3.99 -3.87
N ALA A 38 -6.98 -4.71 -4.22
CA ALA A 38 -6.73 -6.05 -3.67
C ALA A 38 -6.34 -5.99 -2.18
N VAL A 39 -5.62 -4.93 -1.78
CA VAL A 39 -5.27 -4.65 -0.38
C VAL A 39 -6.46 -4.15 0.43
N SER A 40 -7.52 -3.58 -0.17
CA SER A 40 -8.73 -3.16 0.56
C SER A 40 -9.62 -4.31 1.05
N LYS A 41 -9.12 -5.56 1.06
CA LYS A 41 -9.50 -6.55 2.08
C LYS A 41 -8.79 -6.30 3.43
N LEU A 42 -8.34 -5.07 3.67
CA LEU A 42 -8.08 -4.54 5.00
C LEU A 42 -9.40 -4.56 5.78
N PRO A 43 -9.37 -4.92 7.08
CA PRO A 43 -10.57 -5.04 7.89
C PRO A 43 -11.35 -3.73 7.85
N SER A 44 -12.67 -3.87 7.71
CA SER A 44 -13.67 -2.79 7.79
C SER A 44 -13.29 -1.76 8.85
N GLU A 45 -13.29 -0.48 8.48
CA GLU A 45 -12.92 0.70 9.29
C GLU A 45 -13.73 0.89 10.60
N ASP A 46 -14.60 -0.07 10.98
CA ASP A 46 -15.55 0.00 12.10
C ASP A 46 -15.37 -1.10 13.15
N SER A 47 -14.20 -1.73 13.26
CA SER A 47 -13.80 -2.29 14.56
C SER A 47 -13.19 -1.14 15.35
N GLY A 48 -13.88 -0.62 16.38
CA GLY A 48 -13.47 0.52 17.23
C GLY A 48 -12.18 0.34 18.05
N GLU A 49 -11.17 -0.27 17.45
CA GLU A 49 -9.85 -0.62 17.98
C GLU A 49 -8.83 0.53 17.79
N TYR A 50 -9.10 1.49 16.90
CA TYR A 50 -8.21 2.62 16.64
C TYR A 50 -8.96 3.95 16.71
N MET A 51 -8.56 4.81 17.65
CA MET A 51 -9.00 6.20 17.69
C MET A 51 -8.10 7.02 16.75
N THR A 52 -8.67 7.76 15.80
CA THR A 52 -7.91 8.73 15.00
C THR A 52 -7.78 10.03 15.80
N PRO A 53 -6.61 10.35 16.37
CA PRO A 53 -6.48 11.58 17.16
C PRO A 53 -6.59 12.82 16.26
N PRO A 54 -7.06 13.95 16.83
CA PRO A 54 -7.07 15.25 16.16
C PRO A 54 -5.71 15.60 15.55
N LYS A 55 -5.73 16.32 14.42
CA LYS A 55 -4.55 16.59 13.59
C LYS A 55 -3.44 17.33 14.35
N GLU A 56 -3.81 18.17 15.30
CA GLU A 56 -2.89 18.97 16.11
C GLU A 56 -2.18 18.14 17.18
N GLU A 57 -2.89 17.20 17.81
CA GLU A 57 -2.39 16.37 18.90
C GLU A 57 -1.45 15.27 18.41
N ARG A 58 -1.57 14.85 17.15
CA ARG A 58 -0.73 13.81 16.54
C ARG A 58 0.77 14.11 16.67
N LYS A 59 1.16 15.37 16.44
CA LYS A 59 2.57 15.77 16.50
C LYS A 59 3.10 15.72 17.94
N LEU A 60 2.29 16.14 18.91
CA LEU A 60 2.65 16.14 20.33
C LEU A 60 2.83 14.72 20.87
N ILE A 61 1.94 13.79 20.48
CA ILE A 61 2.00 12.39 20.89
C ILE A 61 3.28 11.73 20.37
N LEU A 62 3.62 11.95 19.09
CA LEU A 62 4.84 11.42 18.48
C LEU A 62 6.11 11.96 19.16
N LEU A 63 6.16 13.28 19.43
CA LEU A 63 7.29 13.90 20.11
C LEU A 63 7.47 13.37 21.54
N ARG A 64 6.36 13.21 22.27
CA ARG A 64 6.38 12.68 23.64
C ARG A 64 6.93 11.26 23.70
N GLU A 65 6.52 10.38 22.78
CA GLU A 65 7.01 9.01 22.76
C GLU A 65 8.45 8.92 22.23
N HIS A 66 8.84 9.77 21.27
CA HIS A 66 10.23 9.86 20.82
C HIS A 66 11.17 10.26 21.96
N LEU A 67 10.80 11.26 22.78
CA LEU A 67 11.63 11.74 23.90
C LEU A 67 11.78 10.70 25.03
N LYS A 68 10.89 9.72 25.15
CA LYS A 68 10.96 8.71 26.21
C LYS A 68 12.08 7.69 26.04
N GLY A 69 12.63 7.54 24.84
CA GLY A 69 13.75 6.62 24.63
C GLY A 69 14.49 6.76 23.31
N HIS A 70 14.37 7.90 22.63
CA HIS A 70 15.04 8.19 21.36
C HIS A 70 14.85 7.10 20.30
N PHE A 71 13.64 6.57 20.23
CA PHE A 71 13.32 5.44 19.36
C PHE A 71 13.10 5.88 17.90
N GLY A 72 13.44 4.97 16.98
CA GLY A 72 13.08 5.09 15.56
C GLY A 72 11.57 4.91 15.32
N SER A 73 11.11 5.19 14.10
CA SER A 73 9.69 5.28 13.74
C SER A 73 8.88 4.01 14.08
N ASP A 74 9.43 2.82 13.82
CA ASP A 74 8.71 1.55 14.06
C ASP A 74 8.46 1.28 15.54
N ALA A 75 9.43 1.62 16.39
CA ALA A 75 9.32 1.46 17.84
C ALA A 75 8.29 2.44 18.43
N ILE A 76 8.19 3.67 17.90
CA ILE A 76 7.14 4.63 18.27
C ILE A 76 5.76 4.08 17.89
N TYR A 77 5.62 3.52 16.68
CA TYR A 77 4.37 2.91 16.24
C TYR A 77 3.93 1.75 17.14
N HIS A 78 4.83 0.83 17.47
CA HIS A 78 4.53 -0.27 18.38
C HIS A 78 4.28 0.17 19.83
N ALA A 79 4.87 1.28 20.27
CA ALA A 79 4.58 1.87 21.59
C ALA A 79 3.17 2.48 21.63
N LEU A 80 2.74 3.13 20.55
CA LEU A 80 1.39 3.69 20.43
C LEU A 80 0.32 2.63 20.24
N LYS A 81 0.60 1.58 19.47
CA LYS A 81 -0.35 0.47 19.25
C LYS A 81 -0.63 -0.37 20.50
N ARG A 82 0.30 -0.40 21.46
CA ARG A 82 0.14 -1.15 22.72
C ARG A 82 -0.62 -0.38 23.80
N LYS A 83 -0.93 0.90 23.57
CA LYS A 83 -1.68 1.75 24.50
C LYS A 83 -3.13 1.82 24.07
#